data_AF-A0A4S3M0A7-F1
#
_entry.id   AF-A0A4S3M0A7-F1
#
_cell.length_a   1.000
_cell.length_b   1.000
_cell.length_c   1.000
_cell.angle_alpha   90.00
_cell.angle_beta   90.00
_cell.angle_gamma   90.00
#
_symmetry.space_group_name_H-M   'P 1'
#
loop_
_entity.id
_entity.type
_entity.pdbx_description
1 polymer ?
#
loop_
_entity_poly.entity_id
_entity_poly.type
_entity_poly.pdbx_seq_one_letter_code
_entity_poly.pdbx_strand_id
1 'polypeptide(L)'
;MRFLNRLQTKIYRMIEGYKINRPLDGIWVDLKFLKLEDINKTQVLILAIIEVLERNSKGCFAGNSYFAKLLNITNKQVSANISDLKEKGYLFVEYTQPGNNGRLLKCKRLMEGSLD
;
A
#
# COMPACT_ATOMS: atom_id res chain seq x y z
N MET A 1 -37.21 15.59 -4.64
CA MET A 1 -36.27 14.57 -4.11
C MET A 1 -35.62 13.64 -5.15
N ARG A 2 -36.12 13.45 -6.39
CA ARG A 2 -35.46 12.55 -7.38
C ARG A 2 -34.21 13.12 -8.07
N PHE A 3 -34.08 14.44 -8.17
CA PHE A 3 -32.98 15.11 -8.89
C PHE A 3 -31.68 15.14 -8.09
N LEU A 4 -31.77 15.41 -6.77
CA LEU A 4 -30.62 15.38 -5.85
C LEU A 4 -29.99 13.99 -5.79
N ASN A 5 -30.79 12.92 -5.74
CA ASN A 5 -30.30 11.54 -5.77
C ASN A 5 -29.57 11.19 -7.08
N ARG A 6 -30.00 11.72 -8.23
CA ARG A 6 -29.28 11.52 -9.52
C ARG A 6 -27.95 12.26 -9.57
N LEU A 7 -27.88 13.49 -9.04
CA LEU A 7 -26.64 14.24 -8.91
C LEU A 7 -25.67 13.55 -7.93
N GLN A 8 -26.15 13.15 -6.76
CA GLN A 8 -25.36 12.39 -5.78
C GLN A 8 -24.82 11.10 -6.38
N THR A 9 -25.66 10.32 -7.09
CA THR A 9 -25.24 9.07 -7.73
C THR A 9 -24.24 9.33 -8.86
N LYS A 10 -24.39 10.43 -9.62
CA LYS A 10 -23.48 10.78 -10.71
C LYS A 10 -22.13 11.29 -10.18
N ILE A 11 -22.13 12.08 -9.11
CA ILE A 11 -20.94 12.52 -8.38
C ILE A 11 -20.22 11.31 -7.78
N TYR A 12 -20.94 10.42 -7.08
CA TYR A 12 -20.35 9.17 -6.57
C TYR A 12 -19.76 8.32 -7.69
N ARG A 13 -20.46 8.14 -8.81
CA ARG A 13 -19.92 7.42 -9.97
C ARG A 13 -18.74 8.13 -10.66
N MET A 14 -18.64 9.44 -10.54
CA MET A 14 -17.54 10.23 -11.08
C MET A 14 -16.31 10.14 -10.17
N ILE A 15 -16.50 10.10 -8.85
CA ILE A 15 -15.45 9.86 -7.85
C ILE A 15 -14.94 8.40 -7.95
N GLU A 16 -15.84 7.42 -7.99
CA GLU A 16 -15.51 5.99 -8.14
C GLU A 16 -14.97 5.64 -9.54
N GLY A 17 -15.44 6.38 -10.56
CA GLY A 17 -15.01 6.25 -11.97
C GLY A 17 -13.71 6.98 -12.28
N TYR A 18 -13.24 7.88 -11.39
CA TYR A 18 -11.91 8.47 -11.44
C TYR A 18 -10.88 7.44 -10.97
N LYS A 19 -10.82 6.29 -11.68
CA LYS A 19 -9.67 5.41 -11.63
C LYS A 19 -8.47 6.22 -12.08
N ILE A 20 -7.70 6.69 -11.11
CA ILE A 20 -6.41 7.35 -11.31
C ILE A 20 -5.50 6.31 -11.96
N ASN A 21 -5.51 6.25 -13.28
CA ASN A 21 -4.43 5.72 -14.09
C ASN A 21 -3.47 6.86 -14.39
N ARG A 22 -3.08 7.61 -13.36
CA ARG A 22 -1.94 8.51 -13.45
C ARG A 22 -0.71 7.70 -13.08
N PRO A 23 0.47 7.97 -13.67
CA PRO A 23 1.72 7.65 -13.01
C PRO A 23 1.65 8.15 -11.55
N LEU A 24 2.39 7.54 -10.63
CA LEU A 24 2.51 8.02 -9.26
C LEU A 24 3.09 9.44 -9.28
N ASP A 25 2.25 10.46 -9.46
CA ASP A 25 2.63 11.88 -9.47
C ASP A 25 3.04 12.34 -8.06
N GLY A 26 2.66 11.55 -7.05
CA GLY A 26 3.05 11.69 -5.66
C GLY A 26 2.62 10.47 -4.85
N ILE A 27 3.21 10.31 -3.67
CA ILE A 27 2.81 9.30 -2.68
C ILE A 27 2.18 10.03 -1.50
N TRP A 28 0.95 9.66 -1.16
CA TRP A 28 0.36 10.04 0.12
C TRP A 28 0.87 9.08 1.20
N VAL A 29 1.39 9.62 2.30
CA VAL A 29 1.84 8.83 3.45
C VAL A 29 0.89 9.11 4.61
N ASP A 30 0.18 8.08 5.05
CA ASP A 30 -0.68 8.16 6.22
C ASP A 30 0.16 8.41 7.50
N LEU A 31 -0.31 9.33 8.35
CA LEU A 31 0.33 9.66 9.62
C LEU A 31 0.52 8.42 10.51
N LYS A 32 -0.34 7.40 10.40
CA LYS A 32 -0.19 6.15 11.16
C LYS A 32 1.15 5.45 10.91
N PHE A 33 1.71 5.55 9.70
CA PHE A 33 3.03 5.00 9.40
C PHE A 33 4.16 5.86 9.92
N LEU A 34 3.98 7.18 9.93
CA LEU A 34 4.99 8.11 10.44
C LEU A 34 5.10 8.08 11.96
N LYS A 35 4.05 7.64 12.66
CA LYS A 35 4.01 7.52 14.13
C LYS A 35 4.58 6.22 14.67
N LEU A 36 4.94 5.25 13.81
CA LEU A 36 5.58 4.02 14.27
C LEU A 36 7.01 4.32 14.74
N GLU A 37 7.36 3.84 15.93
CA GLU A 37 8.65 4.14 16.57
C GLU A 37 9.78 3.20 16.12
N ASP A 38 9.44 1.98 15.71
CA ASP A 38 10.39 0.94 15.33
C ASP A 38 10.55 0.80 13.80
N ILE A 39 10.16 1.82 13.02
CA ILE A 39 10.22 1.82 11.55
C ILE A 39 11.25 2.83 11.02
N ASN A 40 11.93 2.47 9.93
CA ASN A 40 12.78 3.42 9.20
C ASN A 40 12.01 4.13 8.07
N LYS A 41 12.56 5.24 7.54
CA LYS A 41 11.88 6.03 6.49
C LYS A 41 11.65 5.26 5.19
N THR A 42 12.56 4.35 4.83
CA THR A 42 12.41 3.47 3.66
C THR A 42 11.21 2.53 3.83
N GLN A 43 11.03 1.98 5.03
CA GLN A 43 9.91 1.10 5.37
C GLN A 43 8.58 1.84 5.36
N VAL A 44 8.53 3.08 5.88
CA VAL A 44 7.35 3.95 5.76
C VAL A 44 6.97 4.14 4.30
N LEU A 45 7.94 4.44 3.43
CA LEU A 45 7.69 4.60 1.99
C LEU A 45 7.21 3.29 1.36
N ILE A 46 7.80 2.14 1.73
CA ILE A 46 7.34 0.83 1.23
C ILE A 46 5.87 0.59 1.61
N LEU A 47 5.47 0.84 2.86
CA LEU A 47 4.07 0.68 3.30
C LEU A 47 3.13 1.62 2.54
N ALA A 48 3.50 2.89 2.39
CA ALA A 48 2.70 3.86 1.64
C ALA A 48 2.56 3.47 0.15
N ILE A 49 3.64 2.99 -0.48
CA ILE A 49 3.60 2.50 -1.87
C ILE A 49 2.69 1.28 -1.98
N ILE A 50 2.75 0.34 -1.02
CA ILE A 50 1.87 -0.83 -1.00
C ILE A 50 0.41 -0.39 -0.88
N GLU A 51 0.07 0.56 -0.01
CA GLU A 51 -1.29 1.09 0.12
C GLU A 51 -1.80 1.71 -1.19
N VAL A 52 -0.95 2.46 -1.91
CA VAL A 52 -1.36 3.06 -3.19
C VAL A 52 -1.51 2.01 -4.30
N LEU A 53 -0.67 0.97 -4.30
CA LEU A 53 -0.72 -0.10 -5.30
C LEU A 53 -1.80 -1.15 -5.02
N GLU A 54 -2.27 -1.26 -3.78
CA GLU A 54 -3.33 -2.18 -3.38
C GLU A 54 -4.67 -1.80 -4.06
N ARG A 55 -5.05 -2.56 -5.10
CA ARG A 55 -6.35 -2.38 -5.77
C ARG A 55 -7.43 -3.20 -5.06
N ASN A 56 -8.52 -2.56 -4.67
CA ASN A 56 -9.73 -3.21 -4.13
C ASN A 56 -9.45 -4.11 -2.90
N SER A 57 -8.49 -3.74 -2.05
CA SER A 57 -8.12 -4.48 -0.82
C SER A 57 -7.64 -5.92 -1.04
N LYS A 58 -7.21 -6.25 -2.27
CA LYS A 58 -6.73 -7.57 -2.66
C LYS A 58 -5.22 -7.76 -2.43
N GLY A 59 -4.52 -6.74 -1.93
CA GLY A 59 -3.05 -6.69 -1.81
C GLY A 59 -2.32 -6.26 -3.10
N CYS A 60 -1.00 -6.21 -3.02
CA CYS A 60 -0.07 -5.72 -4.03
C CYS A 60 0.90 -6.83 -4.48
N PHE A 61 1.09 -6.97 -5.79
CA PHE A 61 2.00 -7.95 -6.39
C PHE A 61 3.37 -7.36 -6.79
N ALA A 62 3.70 -6.14 -6.35
CA ALA A 62 4.95 -5.51 -6.70
C ALA A 62 6.16 -6.33 -6.21
N GLY A 63 7.05 -6.66 -7.16
CA GLY A 63 8.30 -7.35 -6.87
C GLY A 63 9.36 -6.41 -6.29
N ASN A 64 10.46 -6.97 -5.78
CA ASN A 64 11.57 -6.19 -5.23
C ASN A 64 12.13 -5.16 -6.22
N SER A 65 12.23 -5.53 -7.51
CA SER A 65 12.77 -4.66 -8.57
C SER A 65 11.97 -3.37 -8.74
N TYR A 66 10.65 -3.41 -8.50
CA TYR A 66 9.80 -2.24 -8.54
C TYR A 66 10.19 -1.24 -7.45
N PHE A 67 10.22 -1.68 -6.19
CA PHE A 67 10.61 -0.83 -5.07
C PHE A 67 12.07 -0.36 -5.17
N ALA A 68 12.97 -1.25 -5.61
CA ALA A 68 14.38 -0.94 -5.79
C ALA A 68 14.57 0.24 -6.77
N LYS A 69 13.88 0.20 -7.91
CA LYS A 69 13.92 1.27 -8.90
C LYS A 69 13.28 2.57 -8.37
N LEU A 70 12.14 2.47 -7.70
CA LEU A 70 11.38 3.64 -7.22
C LEU A 70 12.08 4.36 -6.07
N LEU A 71 12.67 3.62 -5.13
CA LEU A 71 13.33 4.16 -3.93
C LEU A 71 14.84 4.32 -4.10
N ASN A 72 15.38 3.97 -5.27
CA ASN A 72 16.81 3.98 -5.56
C ASN A 72 17.66 3.20 -4.53
N ILE A 73 17.24 1.96 -4.25
CA ILE A 73 17.92 1.03 -3.34
C ILE A 73 18.11 -0.34 -4.00
N THR A 74 18.97 -1.19 -3.44
CA THR A 74 19.19 -2.54 -3.96
C THR A 74 18.01 -3.48 -3.67
N ASN A 75 17.84 -4.51 -4.51
CA ASN A 75 16.88 -5.60 -4.24
C ASN A 75 17.11 -6.26 -2.88
N LYS A 76 18.37 -6.35 -2.42
CA LYS A 76 18.73 -6.89 -1.10
C LYS A 76 18.17 -6.02 0.03
N GLN A 77 18.32 -4.70 -0.09
CA GLN A 77 17.73 -3.76 0.87
C GLN A 77 16.20 -3.85 0.87
N VAL A 78 15.56 -3.98 -0.30
CA VAL A 78 14.10 -4.19 -0.36
C VAL A 78 13.68 -5.46 0.37
N SER A 79 14.34 -6.60 0.09
CA SER A 79 14.08 -7.86 0.79
C SER A 79 14.23 -7.72 2.30
N ALA A 80 15.33 -7.12 2.77
CA ALA A 80 15.58 -6.94 4.20
C ALA A 80 14.48 -6.09 4.87
N ASN A 81 14.10 -4.97 4.25
CA ASN A 81 13.04 -4.11 4.78
C ASN A 81 11.67 -4.80 4.81
N ILE A 82 11.34 -5.60 3.78
CA ILE A 82 10.08 -6.35 3.72
C ILE A 82 10.04 -7.47 4.76
N SER A 83 11.16 -8.20 4.95
CA SER A 83 11.26 -9.23 5.99
C SER A 83 11.10 -8.61 7.37
N ASP A 84 11.81 -7.51 7.66
CA ASP A 84 11.73 -6.81 8.93
C ASP A 84 10.31 -6.25 9.20
N LEU A 85 9.65 -5.67 8.19
CA LEU A 85 8.25 -5.23 8.28
C LEU A 85 7.28 -6.38 8.55
N LYS A 86 7.54 -7.56 7.99
CA LYS A 86 6.76 -8.77 8.23
C LYS A 86 6.95 -9.27 9.66
N GLU A 87 8.19 -9.31 10.14
CA GLU A 87 8.55 -9.74 11.50
C GLU A 87 7.94 -8.82 12.56
N LYS A 88 7.94 -7.51 12.31
CA LYS A 88 7.25 -6.50 13.14
C LYS A 88 5.73 -6.55 13.05
N GLY A 89 5.18 -7.33 12.13
CA GLY A 89 3.74 -7.52 11.98
C GLY A 89 3.01 -6.39 11.26
N TYR A 90 3.73 -5.47 10.61
CA TYR A 90 3.13 -4.39 9.81
C TYR A 90 2.69 -4.87 8.41
N LEU A 91 3.25 -5.98 7.94
CA LEU A 91 3.07 -6.46 6.57
C LEU A 91 2.75 -7.95 6.53
N PHE A 92 1.67 -8.32 5.86
CA PHE A 92 1.39 -9.68 5.45
C PHE A 92 2.02 -9.99 4.11
N VAL A 93 2.62 -11.18 4.00
CA VAL A 93 3.24 -11.68 2.77
C VAL A 93 2.71 -13.09 2.51
N GLU A 94 1.96 -13.26 1.42
CA GLU A 94 1.46 -14.55 0.96
C GLU A 94 2.16 -14.94 -0.33
N TYR A 95 2.56 -16.20 -0.47
CA TYR A 95 3.24 -16.70 -1.67
C TYR A 95 2.24 -17.40 -2.58
N THR A 96 2.23 -17.02 -3.86
CA THR A 96 1.32 -17.58 -4.85
C THR A 96 1.91 -18.85 -5.46
N GLN A 97 1.78 -19.98 -4.74
CA GLN A 97 2.01 -21.37 -5.20
C GLN A 97 3.46 -21.84 -5.46
N PRO A 98 3.71 -23.17 -5.46
CA PRO A 98 5.02 -23.75 -5.73
C PRO A 98 5.41 -23.56 -7.21
N GLY A 99 6.58 -22.97 -7.45
CA GLY A 99 7.16 -22.82 -8.80
C GLY A 99 7.02 -21.43 -9.42
N ASN A 100 6.23 -20.53 -8.84
CA ASN A 100 6.20 -19.13 -9.23
C ASN A 100 6.60 -18.25 -8.04
N ASN A 101 7.64 -17.44 -8.20
CA ASN A 101 8.18 -16.57 -7.14
C ASN A 101 7.31 -15.33 -6.86
N GLY A 102 6.03 -15.37 -7.25
CA GLY A 102 5.07 -14.33 -6.99
C GLY A 102 4.71 -14.28 -5.51
N ARG A 103 4.58 -13.06 -4.98
CA ARG A 103 4.08 -12.82 -3.62
C ARG A 103 3.04 -11.71 -3.64
N LEU A 104 2.07 -11.84 -2.75
CA LEU A 104 1.08 -10.84 -2.43
C LEU A 104 1.49 -10.13 -1.14
N LEU A 105 1.59 -8.81 -1.19
CA LEU A 105 1.92 -7.93 -0.08
C LEU A 105 0.65 -7.20 0.39
N LYS A 106 0.40 -7.17 1.69
CA LYS A 106 -0.75 -6.46 2.25
C LYS A 106 -0.39 -5.79 3.56
N CYS A 107 -0.61 -4.48 3.66
CA CYS A 107 -0.44 -3.77 4.93
C CYS A 107 -1.45 -4.33 5.94
N LYS A 108 -0.98 -4.65 7.15
CA LYS A 108 -1.89 -4.98 8.24
C LYS A 108 -2.69 -3.72 8.56
N ARG A 109 -4.02 -3.84 8.67
CA ARG A 109 -4.83 -2.75 9.23
C ARG A 109 -4.39 -2.55 10.67
N LEU A 110 -3.59 -1.52 10.90
CA LEU A 110 -3.38 -0.96 12.22
C LEU A 110 -4.76 -0.42 12.63
N MET A 111 -5.45 -1.14 13.52
CA MET A 111 -6.68 -0.61 14.09
C MET A 111 -6.29 0.66 14.84
N GLU A 112 -6.90 1.79 14.49
CA GLU A 112 -6.87 3.00 15.33
C GLU A 112 -7.61 2.66 16.62
N GLY A 113 -6.88 2.12 17.60
CA GLY A 113 -7.33 1.90 18.96
C GLY A 113 -6.39 2.64 19.89
N SER A 114 -6.98 3.48 20.75
CA SER A 114 -6.38 4.35 21.78
C SER A 114 -5.47 5.47 21.25
N LEU A 115 -6.09 6.53 20.72
CA LEU A 115 -5.69 7.86 21.14
C LEU A 115 -6.16 8.01 22.59
N ASP A 116 -5.23 7.84 23.53
CA ASP A 116 -5.40 8.31 24.91
C ASP A 116 -5.55 9.84 24.93
#